data_AF-A0A7V2V2L0-F1
#
_entry.id   AF-A0A7V2V2L0-F1
#
_cell.length_a   1.000
_cell.length_b   1.000
_cell.length_c   1.000
_cell.angle_alpha   90.00
_cell.angle_beta   90.00
_cell.angle_gamma   90.00
#
_symmetry.space_group_name_H-M   'P 1'
#
loop_
_entity.id
_entity.type
_entity.pdbx_description
1 polymer ?
#
loop_
_entity_poly.entity_id
_entity_poly.type
_entity_poly.pdbx_seq_one_letter_code
_entity_poly.pdbx_strand_id
1 'polypeptide(L)'
;MPQPSILLFALLIIGVAVLLQLWCTSRARRMIEAWAKSNGFRLQGCRYCWIRQGPFFWNSSKSQMVYRVTVRTPEGGSRRGWVRCGSYWGGVFVEKVEVLWEDELT
;
A
#
# COMPACT_ATOMS: atom_id res chain seq x y z
N MET A 1 -14.70 -32.18 -19.44
CA MET A 1 -14.59 -32.01 -17.98
C MET A 1 -13.16 -31.64 -17.65
N PRO A 2 -12.86 -30.56 -16.91
CA PRO A 2 -11.49 -30.24 -16.55
C PRO A 2 -10.89 -31.39 -15.73
N GLN A 3 -9.64 -31.75 -16.00
CA GLN A 3 -8.98 -32.82 -15.26
C GLN A 3 -8.79 -32.40 -13.79
N PRO A 4 -8.97 -33.33 -12.82
CA PRO A 4 -8.87 -33.01 -11.39
C PRO A 4 -7.51 -32.42 -11.00
N SER A 5 -6.44 -32.77 -11.73
CA SER A 5 -5.10 -32.18 -11.59
C SER A 5 -5.08 -30.68 -11.87
N ILE A 6 -5.75 -30.21 -12.94
CA ILE A 6 -5.80 -28.79 -13.32
C ILE A 6 -6.52 -27.97 -12.23
N LEU A 7 -7.59 -28.52 -11.65
CA LEU A 7 -8.33 -27.86 -10.57
C LEU A 7 -7.47 -27.71 -9.30
N LEU A 8 -6.71 -28.76 -8.94
CA LEU A 8 -5.78 -28.72 -7.80
C LEU A 8 -4.66 -27.69 -8.02
N PHE A 9 -4.08 -27.65 -9.23
CA PHE A 9 -3.07 -26.65 -9.58
C PHE A 9 -3.63 -25.22 -9.54
N ALA A 10 -4.83 -25.00 -10.06
CA ALA A 10 -5.48 -23.68 -10.01
C ALA A 10 -5.75 -23.24 -8.57
N LEU A 11 -6.26 -24.14 -7.72
CA LEU A 11 -6.48 -23.87 -6.29
C LEU A 11 -5.17 -23.54 -5.56
N LEU A 12 -4.09 -24.26 -5.86
CA LEU A 12 -2.77 -23.99 -5.30
C LEU A 12 -2.28 -22.59 -5.68
N ILE A 13 -2.37 -22.22 -6.97
CA ILE A 13 -1.95 -20.90 -7.45
C ILE A 13 -2.77 -19.79 -6.79
N ILE A 14 -4.10 -19.97 -6.70
CA ILE A 14 -4.98 -19.00 -6.01
C ILE A 14 -4.61 -18.88 -4.54
N GLY A 15 -4.37 -20.00 -3.85
CA GLY A 15 -3.94 -20.02 -2.45
C GLY A 15 -2.64 -19.25 -2.24
N VAL A 16 -1.63 -19.50 -3.07
CA VAL A 16 -0.35 -18.77 -3.03
C VAL A 16 -0.56 -17.29 -3.32
N ALA A 17 -1.36 -16.92 -4.32
CA ALA A 17 -1.63 -15.52 -4.64
C ALA A 17 -2.33 -14.78 -3.49
N VAL A 18 -3.29 -15.41 -2.82
CA VAL A 18 -3.96 -14.84 -1.64
C VAL A 18 -2.98 -14.66 -0.49
N LEU A 19 -2.14 -15.66 -0.21
CA LEU A 19 -1.11 -15.56 0.84
C LEU A 19 -0.11 -14.43 0.57
N LEU A 20 0.37 -14.32 -0.67
CA LEU A 20 1.26 -13.23 -1.10
C LEU A 20 0.58 -11.86 -0.93
N GLN A 21 -0.70 -11.75 -1.28
CA GLN A 21 -1.44 -10.50 -1.13
C GLN A 21 -1.62 -10.09 0.34
N LEU A 22 -1.96 -11.06 1.21
CA LEU A 22 -2.06 -10.83 2.65
C LEU A 22 -0.70 -10.43 3.26
N TRP A 23 0.38 -11.04 2.79
CA TRP A 23 1.73 -10.72 3.24
C TRP A 23 2.16 -9.31 2.80
N CYS A 24 1.98 -8.97 1.53
CA CYS A 24 2.29 -7.64 0.99
C CYS A 24 1.50 -6.53 1.70
N THR A 25 0.19 -6.73 1.90
CA THR A 25 -0.66 -5.74 2.60
C THR A 25 -0.23 -5.56 4.06
N SER A 26 0.12 -6.65 4.75
CA SER A 26 0.63 -6.60 6.12
C SER A 26 1.97 -5.88 6.21
N ARG A 27 2.88 -6.14 5.25
CA ARG A 27 4.20 -5.49 5.21
C ARG A 27 4.08 -4.00 4.89
N ALA A 28 3.27 -3.62 3.90
CA ALA A 28 3.04 -2.22 3.57
C ALA A 28 2.45 -1.44 4.77
N ARG A 29 1.49 -2.05 5.49
CA ARG A 29 0.94 -1.44 6.71
C ARG A 29 2.01 -1.19 7.77
N ARG A 30 2.90 -2.16 8.02
CA ARG A 30 4.02 -1.98 8.97
C ARG A 30 4.97 -0.87 8.55
N MET A 31 5.26 -0.75 7.25
CA MET A 31 6.10 0.34 6.72
C MET A 31 5.45 1.72 6.97
N ILE A 32 4.14 1.84 6.71
CA ILE A 32 3.39 3.09 6.96
C ILE A 32 3.36 3.41 8.45
N GLU A 33 3.13 2.42 9.31
CA GLU A 33 3.14 2.60 10.76
C GLU A 33 4.52 3.03 11.27
N ALA A 34 5.60 2.42 10.76
CA ALA A 34 6.97 2.78 11.10
C ALA A 34 7.31 4.20 10.64
N TRP A 35 6.93 4.58 9.41
CA TRP A 35 7.07 5.93 8.89
C TRP A 35 6.28 6.96 9.72
N ALA A 36 5.03 6.66 10.09
CA ALA A 36 4.24 7.55 10.92
C ALA A 36 4.92 7.77 12.28
N LYS A 37 5.37 6.67 12.92
CA LYS A 37 6.07 6.73 14.20
C LYS A 37 7.37 7.52 14.14
N SER A 38 8.19 7.34 13.10
CA SER A 38 9.45 8.07 12.95
C SER A 38 9.26 9.58 12.76
N ASN A 39 8.13 9.99 12.18
CA ASN A 39 7.78 11.40 11.99
C ASN A 39 6.96 11.99 13.17
N GLY A 40 6.77 11.24 14.26
CA GLY A 40 5.95 11.67 15.40
C GLY A 40 4.44 11.70 15.12
N PHE A 41 4.00 11.16 14.00
CA PHE A 41 2.61 11.10 13.60
C PHE A 41 1.88 9.92 14.27
N ARG A 42 0.62 10.13 14.65
CA ARG A 42 -0.28 9.02 15.00
C ARG A 42 -1.13 8.65 13.80
N LEU A 43 -0.94 7.43 13.29
CA LEU A 43 -1.77 6.89 12.20
C LEU A 43 -3.20 6.65 12.71
N GLN A 44 -4.16 7.41 12.17
CA GLN A 44 -5.59 7.29 12.51
C GLN A 44 -6.35 6.42 11.51
N GLY A 45 -5.90 6.40 10.26
CA GLY A 45 -6.52 5.59 9.22
C GLY A 45 -5.54 5.26 8.10
N CYS A 46 -5.64 4.05 7.57
CA CYS A 46 -4.89 3.58 6.42
C CYS A 46 -5.85 2.79 5.53
N ARG A 47 -6.13 3.29 4.33
CA ARG A 47 -6.99 2.62 3.35
C ARG A 47 -6.20 2.29 2.10
N TYR A 48 -6.22 1.02 1.71
CA TYR A 48 -5.60 0.58 0.47
C TYR A 48 -6.45 1.00 -0.73
N CYS A 49 -5.86 1.68 -1.70
CA CYS A 49 -6.55 2.21 -2.86
C CYS A 49 -6.19 1.41 -4.11
N TRP A 50 -6.95 0.34 -4.38
CA TRP A 50 -6.75 -0.54 -5.53
C TRP A 50 -6.98 0.13 -6.89
N ILE A 51 -7.94 1.06 -6.98
CA ILE A 51 -8.48 1.58 -8.26
C ILE A 51 -8.21 3.08 -8.45
N ARG A 52 -8.29 3.88 -7.39
CA ARG A 52 -8.01 5.32 -7.41
C ARG A 52 -6.67 5.59 -6.71
N GLN A 53 -5.58 5.51 -7.46
CA GLN A 53 -4.21 5.78 -6.98
C GLN A 53 -3.94 7.29 -6.73
N GLY A 54 -4.97 8.14 -6.78
CA GLY A 54 -4.87 9.57 -6.45
C GLY A 54 -3.91 10.33 -7.37
N PRO A 55 -3.17 11.33 -6.87
CA PRO A 55 -2.23 12.14 -7.66
C PRO A 55 -1.08 11.33 -8.28
N PHE A 56 -0.87 10.09 -7.82
CA PHE A 56 0.12 9.19 -8.41
C PHE A 56 -0.32 8.61 -9.75
N PHE A 57 -1.59 8.72 -10.15
CA PHE A 57 -2.15 8.07 -11.35
C PHE A 57 -1.39 8.37 -12.66
N TRP A 58 -0.71 9.51 -12.77
CA TRP A 58 0.08 9.86 -13.96
C TRP A 58 1.52 9.32 -13.93
N ASN A 59 2.03 8.93 -12.75
CA ASN A 59 3.44 8.53 -12.55
C ASN A 59 3.61 7.18 -11.83
N SER A 60 2.51 6.44 -11.63
CA SER A 60 2.52 5.11 -11.03
C SER A 60 2.48 4.02 -12.11
N SER A 61 3.58 3.28 -12.21
CA SER A 61 3.58 2.01 -12.92
C SER A 61 2.62 1.03 -12.24
N LYS A 62 1.94 0.19 -13.03
CA LYS A 62 0.87 -0.77 -12.67
C LYS A 62 1.13 -1.71 -11.45
N SER A 63 2.31 -1.66 -10.83
CA SER A 63 2.76 -2.53 -9.73
C SER A 63 2.83 -1.84 -8.35
N GLN A 64 2.57 -0.54 -8.23
CA GLN A 64 2.76 0.19 -6.97
C GLN A 64 1.51 0.16 -6.08
N MET A 65 1.68 -0.16 -4.79
CA MET A 65 0.60 -0.12 -3.80
C MET A 65 0.46 1.29 -3.21
N VAL A 66 -0.68 1.93 -3.48
CA VAL A 66 -1.00 3.26 -2.97
C VAL A 66 -2.00 3.16 -1.83
N TYR A 67 -1.70 3.86 -0.74
CA TYR A 67 -2.52 3.94 0.45
C TYR A 67 -2.92 5.39 0.71
N ARG A 68 -4.18 5.62 1.07
CA ARG A 68 -4.59 6.89 1.65
C ARG A 68 -4.44 6.80 3.16
N VAL A 69 -3.68 7.72 3.74
CA VAL A 69 -3.44 7.78 5.17
C VAL A 69 -4.08 9.03 5.76
N THR A 70 -4.60 8.88 6.97
CA THR A 70 -4.99 9.99 7.84
C THR A 70 -4.09 9.90 9.06
N VAL A 71 -3.32 10.94 9.32
CA VAL A 71 -2.44 11.02 10.48
C VAL A 71 -2.82 12.21 11.35
N ARG A 72 -2.57 12.08 12.65
CA ARG A 72 -2.59 13.20 13.59
C ARG A 72 -1.17 13.70 13.82
N THR A 73 -0.94 14.99 13.62
CA THR A 73 0.34 15.64 13.86
C THR A 73 0.59 15.80 15.37
N PRO A 74 1.86 15.94 15.81
CA PRO A 74 2.19 16.25 17.19
C PRO A 74 1.52 17.54 17.69
N GLU A 75 1.34 18.51 16.78
CA GLU A 75 0.68 19.80 17.01
C GLU A 75 -0.84 19.67 17.21
N GLY A 76 -1.39 18.45 17.10
CA GLY A 76 -2.79 18.15 17.39
C GLY A 76 -3.72 18.17 16.17
N GLY A 77 -3.23 18.63 15.02
CA GLY A 77 -3.96 18.69 13.74
C GLY A 77 -4.10 17.32 13.06
N SER A 78 -5.06 17.18 12.14
CA SER A 78 -5.20 15.99 11.30
C SER A 78 -4.78 16.32 9.86
N ARG A 79 -3.86 15.54 9.30
CA ARG A 79 -3.42 15.64 7.90
C ARG A 79 -3.80 14.38 7.15
N ARG A 80 -4.24 14.56 5.91
CA ARG A 80 -4.53 13.47 4.98
C ARG A 80 -3.52 13.50 3.85
N GLY A 81 -3.03 12.33 3.48
CA GLY A 81 -2.05 12.20 2.43
C GLY A 81 -2.14 10.86 1.71
N TRP A 82 -1.46 10.80 0.59
CA TRP A 82 -1.27 9.61 -0.21
C TRP A 82 0.12 9.07 0.04
N VAL A 83 0.22 7.81 0.44
CA VAL A 83 1.48 7.12 0.70
C VAL A 83 1.65 6.03 -0.35
N ARG A 84 2.76 6.06 -1.09
CA ARG A 84 3.15 4.93 -1.95
C ARG A 84 4.18 4.09 -1.24
N CYS A 85 3.97 2.78 -1.26
CA CYS A 85 4.93 1.80 -0.74
C CYS A 85 5.51 1.00 -1.91
N GLY A 86 6.84 1.07 -2.08
CA GLY A 86 7.59 0.25 -3.03
C GLY A 86 8.29 0.99 -4.17
N SER A 87 9.05 0.25 -4.99
CA SER A 87 9.81 0.78 -6.13
C SER A 87 9.33 0.26 -7.50
N TYR A 88 9.75 0.96 -8.57
CA TYR A 88 9.39 0.74 -9.97
C TYR A 88 9.67 -0.70 -10.48
N TRP A 89 10.75 -1.36 -9.99
CA TRP A 89 11.11 -2.74 -10.38
C TRP A 89 10.99 -3.77 -9.24
N GLY A 90 11.05 -3.36 -7.98
CA GLY A 90 11.09 -4.28 -6.83
C GLY A 90 9.80 -4.37 -6.01
N GLY A 91 8.74 -3.64 -6.37
CA GLY A 91 7.50 -3.63 -5.58
C GLY A 91 7.76 -3.28 -4.10
N VAL A 92 7.05 -3.94 -3.18
CA VAL A 92 7.17 -3.76 -1.71
C VAL A 92 8.50 -4.30 -1.14
N PHE A 93 9.33 -4.98 -1.96
CA PHE A 93 10.64 -5.46 -1.50
C PHE A 93 11.65 -4.32 -1.32
N VAL A 94 11.45 -3.19 -1.99
CA VAL A 94 12.26 -1.98 -1.75
C VAL A 94 11.52 -1.09 -0.77
N GLU A 95 12.18 -0.81 0.35
CA GLU A 95 11.63 -0.06 1.47
C GLU A 95 11.63 1.45 1.18
N LYS A 96 10.84 1.86 0.17
CA LYS A 96 10.65 3.26 -0.20
C LYS A 96 9.22 3.67 0.13
N VAL A 97 9.10 4.67 1.00
CA VAL A 97 7.83 5.30 1.38
C VAL A 97 7.90 6.73 0.86
N GLU A 98 7.05 7.08 -0.09
CA GLU A 98 6.87 8.47 -0.52
C GLU A 98 5.48 8.94 -0.16
N VAL A 99 5.39 10.17 0.34
CA VAL A 99 4.15 10.75 0.85
C VAL A 99 3.87 12.04 0.13
N LEU A 100 2.65 12.19 -0.36
CA LEU A 100 2.12 13.42 -0.92
C LEU A 100 0.93 13.87 -0.08
N TRP A 101 0.99 15.08 0.45
CA TRP A 101 -0.07 15.63 1.28
C TRP A 101 -1.17 16.25 0.42
N GLU A 102 -2.43 16.13 0.85
CA GLU A 102 -3.56 16.69 0.09
C GLU A 102 -3.54 18.23 0.05
N ASP A 103 -3.01 18.86 1.10
CA ASP A 103 -2.84 20.30 1.22
C ASP A 103 -1.77 20.88 0.29
N GLU A 104 -0.80 20.09 -0.15
CA GLU A 104 0.28 20.51 -1.07
C GLU A 104 -0.11 20.39 -2.56
N LEU A 105 -1.31 19.87 -2.86
CA LEU A 105 -1.84 19.68 -4.23
C LEU A 105 -2.75 20.83 -4.71
N THR A 106 -2.81 21.92 -3.96
CA THR A 106 -3.65 23.10 -4.22
C THR A 106 -2.81 24.23 -4.80
#